data_AF-A0A7V5KV63-F1
#
_entry.id   AF-A0A7V5KV63-F1
#
_cell.length_a   1.000
_cell.length_b   1.000
_cell.length_c   1.000
_cell.angle_alpha   90.00
_cell.angle_beta   90.00
_cell.angle_gamma   90.00
#
_symmetry.space_group_name_H-M   'P 1'
#
loop_
_entity.id
_entity.type
_entity.pdbx_description
1 polymer ?
#
loop_
_entity_poly.entity_id
_entity_poly.type
_entity_poly.pdbx_seq_one_letter_code
_entity_poly.pdbx_strand_id
1 'polypeptide(L)'
;MTNHHLTPEKIESAALQANLQETAGRVVIHPRYQVLQDIVQRFQGLSIKLEKLLYEINHPYRNWQMIIPELRAFVLKNLHHYRKHPQGPEAFSLFTSIFLDALEESQKNGKLVRRIMEAMLAYTDKLINSMDSACLFRYQDVLNGFFIRLRHLDELDHRVMMFMVQGHHPMKKMALRLISIAGGEEKRESFDFRPIARLMRKILQLNYGYWLGEEDPLPWFEEQCGEYCADWQAGPLLSAISHARIRSHQQALERITVDDDPLAGLEKILQLPAHMDIVRLYRDIPGKL
;
A
#
# COMPACT_ATOMS: atom_id res chain seq x y z
N MET A 1 36.80 31.43 -47.10
CA MET A 1 35.90 31.00 -46.00
C MET A 1 35.72 29.50 -46.13
N THR A 2 36.39 28.72 -45.29
CA THR A 2 36.30 27.26 -45.28
C THR A 2 36.13 26.83 -43.84
N ASN A 3 34.87 26.56 -43.47
CA ASN A 3 34.50 26.00 -42.17
C ASN A 3 34.90 24.52 -42.13
N HIS A 4 35.83 24.16 -41.24
CA HIS A 4 36.00 22.78 -40.81
C HIS A 4 34.96 22.47 -39.72
N HIS A 5 33.96 21.68 -40.08
CA HIS A 5 33.08 21.02 -39.13
C HIS A 5 33.86 19.94 -38.39
N LEU A 6 34.13 20.17 -37.11
CA LEU A 6 34.48 19.11 -36.17
C LEU A 6 33.18 18.40 -35.76
N THR A 7 32.99 17.18 -36.22
CA THR A 7 32.02 16.24 -35.64
C THR A 7 32.55 15.78 -34.28
N PRO A 8 31.76 15.84 -33.19
CA PRO A 8 32.19 15.32 -31.90
C PRO A 8 32.25 13.80 -31.97
N GLU A 9 33.45 13.24 -31.80
CA GLU A 9 33.65 11.80 -31.61
C GLU A 9 32.84 11.33 -30.39
N LYS A 10 31.98 10.34 -30.63
CA LYS A 10 31.29 9.59 -29.60
C LYS A 10 32.32 8.75 -28.86
N ILE A 11 32.81 9.22 -27.72
CA ILE A 11 33.67 8.41 -26.84
C ILE A 11 32.79 7.35 -26.17
N GLU A 12 32.61 6.21 -26.82
CA GLU A 12 32.09 5.00 -26.16
C GLU A 12 33.22 4.40 -25.33
N SER A 13 33.20 4.68 -24.02
CA SER A 13 34.23 4.23 -23.09
C SER A 13 34.31 2.70 -23.06
N ALA A 14 35.52 2.17 -23.16
CA ALA A 14 35.79 0.73 -22.99
C ALA A 14 35.28 0.20 -21.65
N ALA A 15 35.19 1.05 -20.62
CA ALA A 15 34.56 0.70 -19.34
C ALA A 15 33.03 0.53 -19.45
N LEU A 16 32.35 1.30 -20.31
CA LEU A 16 30.93 1.12 -20.59
C LEU A 16 30.68 -0.18 -21.37
N GLN A 17 31.52 -0.47 -22.36
CA GLN A 17 31.41 -1.72 -23.12
C GLN A 17 31.73 -2.95 -22.26
N ALA A 18 32.73 -2.87 -21.37
CA ALA A 18 33.04 -3.92 -20.41
C ALA A 18 31.89 -4.12 -19.41
N ASN A 19 31.29 -3.05 -18.88
CA ASN A 19 30.10 -3.13 -18.04
C ASN A 19 28.92 -3.78 -18.79
N LEU A 20 28.68 -3.39 -20.05
CA LEU A 20 27.62 -3.96 -20.88
C LEU A 20 27.85 -5.46 -21.13
N GLN A 21 29.09 -5.89 -21.38
CA GLN A 21 29.46 -7.28 -21.56
C GLN A 21 29.40 -8.11 -20.27
N GLU A 22 29.77 -7.57 -19.11
CA GLU A 22 29.58 -8.22 -17.80
C GLU A 22 28.10 -8.36 -17.44
N THR A 23 27.25 -7.42 -17.88
CA THR A 23 25.79 -7.51 -17.72
C THR A 23 25.10 -8.35 -18.81
N ALA A 24 25.82 -8.82 -19.84
CA ALA A 24 25.28 -9.56 -20.99
C ALA A 24 24.95 -11.04 -20.70
N GLY A 25 24.56 -11.35 -19.46
CA GLY A 25 23.88 -12.61 -19.17
C GLY A 25 22.53 -12.61 -19.88
N ARG A 26 22.16 -13.72 -20.54
CA ARG A 26 20.81 -13.88 -21.10
C ARG A 26 19.81 -13.80 -19.95
N VAL A 27 19.08 -12.69 -19.86
CA VAL A 27 17.99 -12.57 -18.88
C VAL A 27 16.87 -13.51 -19.30
N VAL A 28 16.48 -14.38 -18.38
CA VAL A 28 15.40 -15.34 -18.57
C VAL A 28 14.27 -14.96 -17.63
N ILE A 29 13.05 -14.83 -18.16
CA ILE A 29 11.86 -14.62 -17.34
C ILE A 29 11.65 -15.86 -16.48
N HIS A 30 11.61 -15.69 -15.16
CA HIS A 30 11.45 -16.82 -14.25
C HIS A 30 10.13 -17.57 -14.53
N PRO A 31 10.13 -18.92 -14.61
CA PRO A 31 8.95 -19.73 -14.97
C PRO A 31 7.70 -19.47 -14.10
N ARG A 32 7.89 -19.03 -12.86
CA ARG A 32 6.80 -18.60 -11.96
C ARG A 32 5.83 -17.58 -12.57
N TYR A 33 6.27 -16.80 -13.57
CA TYR A 33 5.44 -15.78 -14.21
C TYR A 33 4.66 -16.28 -15.43
N GLN A 34 4.80 -17.56 -15.80
CA GLN A 34 4.08 -18.14 -16.94
C GLN A 34 2.57 -17.92 -16.83
N VAL A 35 2.02 -18.04 -15.61
CA VAL A 35 0.60 -17.79 -15.34
C VAL A 35 0.17 -16.38 -15.74
N LEU A 36 1.01 -15.37 -15.53
CA LEU A 36 0.68 -14.00 -15.95
C LEU A 36 0.62 -13.90 -17.47
N GLN A 37 1.55 -14.57 -18.17
CA GLN A 37 1.64 -14.59 -19.63
C GLN A 37 0.46 -15.34 -20.25
N ASP A 38 0.11 -16.51 -19.73
CA ASP A 38 -0.97 -17.36 -20.24
C ASP A 38 -2.33 -16.66 -20.23
N ILE A 39 -2.60 -15.87 -19.18
CA ILE A 39 -3.85 -15.11 -19.03
C ILE A 39 -4.04 -14.11 -20.18
N VAL A 40 -2.94 -13.51 -20.66
CA VAL A 40 -2.99 -12.43 -21.65
C VAL A 40 -2.45 -12.81 -23.02
N GLN A 41 -2.06 -14.07 -23.23
CA GLN A 41 -1.39 -14.55 -24.44
C GLN A 41 -2.17 -14.22 -25.74
N ARG A 42 -3.50 -14.22 -25.68
CA ARG A 42 -4.38 -13.92 -26.83
C ARG A 42 -4.43 -12.44 -27.18
N PHE A 43 -3.94 -11.56 -26.32
CA PHE A 43 -3.91 -10.11 -26.51
C PHE A 43 -2.49 -9.67 -26.85
N GLN A 44 -2.10 -9.76 -28.13
CA GLN A 44 -0.71 -9.56 -28.58
C GLN A 44 -0.04 -8.31 -27.98
N GLY A 45 -0.68 -7.15 -28.08
CA GLY A 45 -0.12 -5.89 -27.54
C GLY A 45 0.00 -5.85 -26.01
N LEU A 46 -0.80 -6.63 -25.28
CA LEU A 46 -0.71 -6.77 -23.84
C LEU A 46 0.36 -7.79 -23.44
N SER A 47 0.43 -8.91 -24.17
CA SER A 47 1.44 -9.95 -23.98
C SER A 47 2.86 -9.40 -24.17
N ILE A 48 3.10 -8.66 -25.26
CA ILE A 48 4.41 -8.02 -25.53
C ILE A 48 4.79 -7.05 -24.40
N LYS A 49 3.83 -6.26 -23.90
CA LYS A 49 4.09 -5.32 -22.80
C LYS A 49 4.41 -6.04 -21.50
N LEU A 50 3.70 -7.11 -21.19
CA LEU A 50 3.97 -7.93 -20.01
C LEU A 50 5.33 -8.59 -20.11
N GLU A 51 5.66 -9.19 -21.26
CA GLU A 51 6.94 -9.86 -21.50
C GLU A 51 8.11 -8.90 -21.29
N LYS A 52 8.05 -7.70 -21.89
CA LYS A 52 9.07 -6.66 -21.65
C LYS A 52 9.18 -6.29 -20.17
N LEU A 53 8.06 -6.06 -19.50
CA LEU A 53 8.05 -5.70 -18.08
C LEU A 53 8.65 -6.82 -17.20
N LEU A 54 8.27 -8.08 -17.45
CA LEU A 54 8.80 -9.24 -16.74
C LEU A 54 10.29 -9.42 -17.03
N TYR A 55 10.75 -9.17 -18.25
CA TYR A 55 12.17 -9.18 -18.59
C TYR A 55 12.95 -8.20 -17.71
N GLU A 56 12.50 -6.94 -17.61
CA GLU A 56 13.12 -5.93 -16.74
C GLU A 56 13.10 -6.33 -15.26
N ILE A 57 12.00 -6.93 -14.78
CA ILE A 57 11.87 -7.44 -13.41
C ILE A 57 12.85 -8.57 -13.11
N ASN A 58 13.17 -9.42 -14.10
CA ASN A 58 14.12 -10.54 -13.92
C ASN A 58 15.58 -10.12 -14.18
N HIS A 59 15.83 -8.87 -14.57
CA HIS A 59 17.18 -8.38 -14.80
C HIS A 59 17.99 -8.33 -13.47
N PRO A 60 19.23 -8.85 -13.42
CA PRO A 60 20.06 -8.84 -12.20
C PRO A 60 20.31 -7.42 -11.65
N TYR A 61 20.35 -6.45 -12.55
CA TYR A 61 20.55 -5.01 -12.25
C TYR A 61 19.28 -4.18 -12.48
N ARG A 62 18.11 -4.76 -12.20
CA ARG A 62 16.80 -4.12 -12.40
C ARG A 62 16.71 -2.75 -11.73
N ASN A 63 16.14 -1.79 -12.45
CA ASN A 63 15.91 -0.45 -11.92
C ASN A 63 14.46 -0.28 -11.45
N TRP A 64 14.23 -0.52 -10.16
CA TRP A 64 12.90 -0.36 -9.55
C TRP A 64 12.31 1.05 -9.72
N GLN A 65 13.11 2.11 -9.85
CA GLN A 65 12.58 3.47 -10.07
C GLN A 65 11.86 3.60 -11.42
N MET A 66 12.30 2.86 -12.44
CA MET A 66 11.65 2.80 -13.76
C MET A 66 10.58 1.72 -13.82
N ILE A 67 10.81 0.56 -13.21
CA ILE A 67 9.89 -0.58 -13.26
C ILE A 67 8.57 -0.29 -12.54
N ILE A 68 8.61 0.32 -11.35
CA ILE A 68 7.42 0.53 -10.52
C ILE A 68 6.31 1.35 -11.18
N PRO A 69 6.58 2.50 -11.83
CA PRO A 69 5.54 3.21 -12.57
C PRO A 69 4.95 2.39 -13.73
N GLU A 70 5.78 1.66 -14.47
CA GLU A 70 5.30 0.81 -15.58
C GLU A 70 4.43 -0.34 -15.05
N LEU A 71 4.89 -1.02 -13.99
CA LEU A 71 4.15 -2.07 -13.31
C LEU A 71 2.82 -1.56 -12.76
N ARG A 72 2.82 -0.42 -12.06
CA ARG A 72 1.59 0.22 -11.55
C ARG A 72 0.61 0.50 -12.69
N ALA A 73 1.07 1.13 -13.77
CA ALA A 73 0.22 1.44 -14.90
C ALA A 73 -0.34 0.17 -15.55
N PHE A 74 0.50 -0.86 -15.70
CA PHE A 74 0.13 -2.16 -16.26
C PHE A 74 -0.96 -2.84 -15.43
N VAL A 75 -0.74 -3.05 -14.13
CA VAL A 75 -1.68 -3.80 -13.29
C VAL A 75 -3.01 -3.07 -13.13
N LEU A 76 -2.99 -1.72 -13.03
CA LEU A 76 -4.21 -0.93 -12.93
C LEU A 76 -4.99 -0.95 -14.24
N LYS A 77 -4.34 -0.76 -15.39
CA LYS A 77 -5.03 -0.70 -16.70
C LYS A 77 -5.63 -2.06 -17.08
N ASN A 78 -4.92 -3.14 -16.79
CA ASN A 78 -5.25 -4.47 -17.30
C ASN A 78 -5.95 -5.38 -16.29
N LEU A 79 -6.25 -4.87 -15.08
CA LEU A 79 -6.87 -5.60 -13.97
C LEU A 79 -8.03 -6.51 -14.40
N HIS A 80 -8.91 -6.05 -15.28
CA HIS A 80 -10.12 -6.76 -15.66
C HIS A 80 -9.85 -8.10 -16.37
N HIS A 81 -8.74 -8.21 -17.13
CA HIS A 81 -8.33 -9.46 -17.78
C HIS A 81 -7.95 -10.52 -16.74
N TYR A 82 -7.15 -10.12 -15.75
CA TYR A 82 -6.70 -11.01 -14.68
C TYR A 82 -7.82 -11.34 -13.71
N ARG A 83 -8.60 -10.34 -13.29
CA ARG A 83 -9.62 -10.52 -12.25
C ARG A 83 -10.62 -11.63 -12.60
N LYS A 84 -11.10 -11.63 -13.85
CA LYS A 84 -12.13 -12.58 -14.30
C LYS A 84 -11.57 -13.98 -14.54
N HIS A 85 -10.29 -14.11 -14.88
CA HIS A 85 -9.66 -15.38 -15.20
C HIS A 85 -9.68 -16.36 -14.01
N PRO A 86 -9.79 -17.68 -14.24
CA PRO A 86 -9.70 -18.69 -13.17
C PRO A 86 -8.43 -18.59 -12.32
N GLN A 87 -7.28 -18.34 -12.97
CA GLN A 87 -5.99 -18.11 -12.29
C GLN A 87 -5.77 -16.66 -11.81
N GLY A 88 -6.82 -15.85 -11.78
CA GLY A 88 -6.75 -14.48 -11.28
C GLY A 88 -6.19 -14.35 -9.84
N PRO A 89 -6.58 -15.22 -8.88
CA PRO A 89 -5.99 -15.21 -7.54
C PRO A 89 -4.46 -15.41 -7.55
N GLU A 90 -3.97 -16.36 -8.33
CA GLU A 90 -2.55 -16.62 -8.50
C GLU A 90 -1.82 -15.43 -9.13
N ALA A 91 -2.42 -14.81 -10.15
CA ALA A 91 -1.89 -13.61 -10.77
C ALA A 91 -1.78 -12.43 -9.77
N PHE A 92 -2.78 -12.25 -8.91
CA PHE A 92 -2.73 -11.24 -7.84
C PHE A 92 -1.57 -11.53 -6.87
N SER A 93 -1.39 -12.78 -6.46
CA SER A 93 -0.27 -13.19 -5.59
C SER A 93 1.09 -12.90 -6.26
N LEU A 94 1.24 -13.18 -7.55
CA LEU A 94 2.48 -12.91 -8.29
C LEU A 94 2.74 -11.40 -8.41
N PHE A 95 1.76 -10.59 -8.81
CA PHE A 95 1.95 -9.14 -8.90
C PHE A 95 2.26 -8.49 -7.56
N THR A 96 1.57 -8.89 -6.49
CA THR A 96 1.87 -8.38 -5.14
C THR A 96 3.22 -8.84 -4.64
N SER A 97 3.66 -10.06 -4.98
CA SER A 97 5.01 -10.53 -4.66
C SER A 97 6.09 -9.69 -5.36
N ILE A 98 5.89 -9.27 -6.61
CA ILE A 98 6.84 -8.36 -7.29
C ILE A 98 6.96 -7.02 -6.55
N PHE A 99 5.86 -6.46 -6.03
CA PHE A 99 5.92 -5.24 -5.22
C PHE A 99 6.63 -5.47 -3.88
N LEU A 100 6.43 -6.63 -3.25
CA LEU A 100 7.10 -6.99 -2.00
C LEU A 100 8.61 -7.17 -2.20
N ASP A 101 9.03 -7.89 -3.25
CA ASP A 101 10.44 -8.03 -3.65
C ASP A 101 11.07 -6.63 -3.87
N ALA A 102 10.33 -5.73 -4.55
CA ALA A 102 10.78 -4.36 -4.74
C ALA A 102 10.93 -3.56 -3.44
N LEU A 103 10.04 -3.76 -2.45
CA LEU A 103 10.15 -3.12 -1.13
C LEU A 103 11.42 -3.58 -0.42
N GLU A 104 11.69 -4.89 -0.41
CA GLU A 104 12.86 -5.50 0.23
C GLU A 104 14.17 -4.97 -0.37
N GLU A 105 14.24 -4.87 -1.70
CA GLU A 105 15.45 -4.39 -2.39
C GLU A 105 15.62 -2.86 -2.34
N SER A 106 14.55 -2.11 -2.05
CA SER A 106 14.55 -0.64 -2.10
C SER A 106 14.59 0.03 -0.73
N GLN A 107 14.76 -0.72 0.38
CA GLN A 107 14.64 -0.22 1.76
C GLN A 107 15.41 1.09 2.05
N LYS A 108 16.60 1.26 1.45
CA LYS A 108 17.45 2.45 1.64
C LYS A 108 16.91 3.71 0.95
N ASN A 109 15.93 3.59 0.06
CA ASN A 109 15.35 4.69 -0.70
C ASN A 109 13.89 4.94 -0.29
N GLY A 110 13.68 5.73 0.77
CA GLY A 110 12.34 5.98 1.31
C GLY A 110 11.33 6.55 0.31
N LYS A 111 11.76 7.37 -0.66
CA LYS A 111 10.88 7.87 -1.73
C LYS A 111 10.39 6.74 -2.63
N LEU A 112 11.29 5.83 -3.01
CA LEU A 112 10.95 4.67 -3.81
C LEU A 112 10.07 3.68 -3.03
N VAL A 113 10.40 3.39 -1.77
CA VAL A 113 9.58 2.55 -0.87
C VAL A 113 8.15 3.08 -0.78
N ARG A 114 7.97 4.38 -0.54
CA ARG A 114 6.65 5.02 -0.53
C ARG A 114 5.89 4.80 -1.84
N ARG A 115 6.56 5.01 -2.98
CA ARG A 115 5.97 4.83 -4.31
C ARG A 115 5.56 3.38 -4.58
N ILE A 116 6.36 2.41 -4.13
CA ILE A 116 6.06 0.98 -4.23
C ILE A 116 4.83 0.65 -3.39
N MET A 117 4.79 1.10 -2.13
CA MET A 117 3.64 0.91 -1.24
C MET A 117 2.36 1.49 -1.85
N GLU A 118 2.41 2.72 -2.35
CA GLU A 118 1.28 3.36 -3.02
C GLU A 118 0.83 2.57 -4.26
N ALA A 119 1.75 2.08 -5.09
CA ALA A 119 1.46 1.25 -6.26
C ALA A 119 0.75 -0.06 -5.89
N MET A 120 1.29 -0.78 -4.90
CA MET A 120 0.75 -2.02 -4.40
C MET A 120 -0.66 -1.83 -3.81
N LEU A 121 -0.84 -0.85 -2.93
CA LEU A 121 -2.14 -0.59 -2.30
C LEU A 121 -3.17 -0.08 -3.31
N ALA A 122 -2.78 0.73 -4.29
CA ALA A 122 -3.71 1.15 -5.35
C ALA A 122 -4.19 -0.03 -6.21
N TYR A 123 -3.30 -0.97 -6.51
CA TYR A 123 -3.67 -2.18 -7.24
C TYR A 123 -4.65 -3.03 -6.45
N THR A 124 -4.36 -3.30 -5.18
CA THR A 124 -5.24 -4.07 -4.30
C THR A 124 -6.58 -3.37 -4.07
N ASP A 125 -6.59 -2.06 -3.85
CA ASP A 125 -7.82 -1.27 -3.70
C ASP A 125 -8.69 -1.36 -4.97
N LYS A 126 -8.09 -1.20 -6.15
CA LYS A 126 -8.82 -1.34 -7.42
C LYS A 126 -9.39 -2.76 -7.60
N LEU A 127 -8.63 -3.79 -7.24
CA LEU A 127 -9.09 -5.17 -7.27
C LEU A 127 -10.32 -5.36 -6.38
N ILE A 128 -10.23 -5.00 -5.10
CA ILE A 128 -11.33 -5.15 -4.11
C ILE A 128 -12.58 -4.37 -4.54
N ASN A 129 -12.42 -3.13 -5.03
CA ASN A 129 -13.56 -2.32 -5.49
C ASN A 129 -14.26 -2.90 -6.73
N SER A 130 -13.60 -3.77 -7.48
CA SER A 130 -14.15 -4.41 -8.69
C SER A 130 -14.73 -5.80 -8.47
N MET A 131 -14.75 -6.29 -7.22
CA MET A 131 -15.27 -7.59 -6.84
C MET A 131 -16.78 -7.55 -6.49
N ASP A 132 -17.44 -8.66 -6.78
CA ASP A 132 -18.70 -9.09 -6.18
C ASP A 132 -18.41 -10.20 -5.15
N SER A 133 -19.46 -10.72 -4.50
CA SER A 133 -19.34 -11.73 -3.45
C SER A 133 -18.65 -13.01 -3.93
N ALA A 134 -19.06 -13.56 -5.08
CA ALA A 134 -18.45 -14.77 -5.65
C ALA A 134 -16.95 -14.58 -5.96
N CYS A 135 -16.58 -13.41 -6.50
CA CYS A 135 -15.20 -13.07 -6.76
C CYS A 135 -14.39 -12.94 -5.46
N LEU A 136 -14.97 -12.35 -4.41
CA LEU A 136 -14.33 -12.23 -3.10
C LEU A 136 -13.97 -13.60 -2.52
N PHE A 137 -14.91 -14.55 -2.50
CA PHE A 137 -14.66 -15.90 -1.99
C PHE A 137 -13.55 -16.61 -2.77
N ARG A 138 -13.54 -16.50 -4.10
CA ARG A 138 -12.46 -17.06 -4.93
C ARG A 138 -11.08 -16.46 -4.65
N TYR A 139 -11.02 -15.22 -4.16
CA TYR A 139 -9.77 -14.52 -3.84
C TYR A 139 -9.40 -14.56 -2.37
N GLN A 140 -10.21 -15.19 -1.52
CA GLN A 140 -10.05 -15.13 -0.07
C GLN A 140 -8.64 -15.50 0.39
N ASP A 141 -8.13 -16.66 -0.03
CA ASP A 141 -6.86 -17.17 0.47
C ASP A 141 -5.68 -16.26 0.11
N VAL A 142 -5.67 -15.74 -1.12
CA VAL A 142 -4.60 -14.84 -1.58
C VAL A 142 -4.71 -13.45 -0.96
N LEU A 143 -5.92 -12.94 -0.71
CA LEU A 143 -6.12 -11.69 0.02
C LEU A 143 -5.69 -11.83 1.48
N ASN A 144 -6.06 -12.93 2.12
CA ASN A 144 -5.70 -13.22 3.51
C ASN A 144 -4.19 -13.40 3.66
N GLY A 145 -3.55 -14.15 2.75
CA GLY A 145 -2.10 -14.26 2.69
C GLY A 145 -1.42 -12.89 2.47
N PHE A 146 -1.98 -12.05 1.60
CA PHE A 146 -1.49 -10.68 1.39
C PHE A 146 -1.59 -9.82 2.66
N PHE A 147 -2.73 -9.82 3.37
CA PHE A 147 -2.89 -9.05 4.62
C PHE A 147 -1.97 -9.54 5.73
N ILE A 148 -1.71 -10.85 5.81
CA ILE A 148 -0.71 -11.41 6.72
C ILE A 148 0.66 -10.83 6.37
N ARG A 149 1.10 -10.92 5.11
CA ARG A 149 2.40 -10.38 4.68
C ARG A 149 2.54 -8.88 4.98
N LEU A 150 1.51 -8.08 4.71
CA LEU A 150 1.51 -6.65 5.02
C LEU A 150 1.73 -6.38 6.51
N ARG A 151 1.13 -7.18 7.39
CA ARG A 151 1.24 -7.01 8.84
C ARG A 151 2.67 -7.20 9.36
N HIS A 152 3.48 -7.97 8.64
CA HIS A 152 4.87 -8.31 8.98
C HIS A 152 5.90 -7.42 8.28
N LEU A 153 5.49 -6.34 7.58
CA LEU A 153 6.43 -5.44 6.92
C LEU A 153 7.33 -4.66 7.89
N ASP A 154 6.96 -4.57 9.17
CA ASP A 154 7.84 -4.00 10.19
C ASP A 154 9.07 -4.88 10.49
N GLU A 155 9.04 -6.16 10.12
CA GLU A 155 10.21 -7.05 10.16
C GLU A 155 11.26 -6.68 9.10
N LEU A 156 10.85 -6.03 8.01
CA LEU A 156 11.78 -5.48 7.01
C LEU A 156 12.40 -4.17 7.52
N ASP A 157 11.56 -3.20 7.88
CA ASP A 157 11.92 -1.92 8.49
C ASP A 157 10.64 -1.28 9.05
N HIS A 158 10.65 -0.90 10.33
CA HIS A 158 9.52 -0.25 10.99
C HIS A 158 8.95 0.96 10.22
N ARG A 159 9.78 1.67 9.44
CA ARG A 159 9.38 2.83 8.62
C ARG A 159 8.53 2.44 7.41
N VAL A 160 8.66 1.22 6.90
CA VAL A 160 7.89 0.75 5.73
C VAL A 160 6.40 0.71 6.06
N MET A 161 6.04 0.19 7.24
CA MET A 161 4.67 0.17 7.73
C MET A 161 4.07 1.59 7.85
N MET A 162 4.89 2.58 8.22
CA MET A 162 4.41 3.96 8.35
C MET A 162 3.95 4.56 7.02
N PHE A 163 4.52 4.15 5.87
CA PHE A 163 4.00 4.58 4.57
C PHE A 163 2.59 4.06 4.27
N MET A 164 2.21 2.91 4.82
CA MET A 164 0.83 2.42 4.75
C MET A 164 -0.08 3.14 5.75
N VAL A 165 0.39 3.38 6.98
CA VAL A 165 -0.36 4.10 8.03
C VAL A 165 -0.71 5.52 7.59
N GLN A 166 0.26 6.24 7.03
CA GLN A 166 0.14 7.64 6.62
C GLN A 166 -0.24 7.83 5.14
N GLY A 167 -0.45 6.72 4.41
CA GLY A 167 -0.67 6.71 2.98
C GLY A 167 -2.05 7.23 2.56
N HIS A 168 -2.15 7.68 1.32
CA HIS A 168 -3.39 8.20 0.71
C HIS A 168 -4.38 7.09 0.29
N HIS A 169 -3.99 5.82 0.36
CA HIS A 169 -4.84 4.66 0.07
C HIS A 169 -5.33 4.07 1.41
N PRO A 170 -6.49 4.52 1.92
CA PRO A 170 -6.91 4.17 3.26
C PRO A 170 -7.34 2.69 3.32
N MET A 171 -6.52 1.88 4.00
CA MET A 171 -6.84 0.48 4.35
C MET A 171 -8.21 0.34 5.01
N LYS A 172 -8.64 1.36 5.77
CA LYS A 172 -9.99 1.49 6.34
C LYS A 172 -11.10 1.38 5.28
N LYS A 173 -10.96 2.04 4.12
CA LYS A 173 -11.96 1.94 3.03
C LYS A 173 -11.97 0.56 2.39
N MET A 174 -10.79 -0.04 2.19
CA MET A 174 -10.69 -1.41 1.65
C MET A 174 -11.37 -2.42 2.58
N ALA A 175 -11.14 -2.32 3.89
CA ALA A 175 -11.79 -3.17 4.89
C ALA A 175 -13.32 -3.01 4.91
N LEU A 176 -13.84 -1.77 4.87
CA LEU A 176 -15.27 -1.50 4.76
C LEU A 176 -15.87 -2.12 3.48
N ARG A 177 -15.15 -2.03 2.37
CA ARG A 177 -15.58 -2.63 1.09
C ARG A 177 -15.64 -4.15 1.17
N LEU A 178 -14.68 -4.81 1.81
CA LEU A 178 -14.71 -6.26 2.03
C LEU A 178 -15.94 -6.69 2.84
N ILE A 179 -16.25 -5.98 3.93
CA ILE A 179 -17.45 -6.24 4.75
C ILE A 179 -18.72 -6.12 3.89
N SER A 180 -18.82 -5.02 3.14
CA SER A 180 -19.97 -4.74 2.26
C SER A 180 -20.18 -5.83 1.20
N ILE A 181 -19.11 -6.39 0.62
CA ILE A 181 -19.21 -7.42 -0.41
C ILE A 181 -19.57 -8.79 0.20
N ALA A 182 -19.01 -9.12 1.37
CA ALA A 182 -19.23 -10.41 2.03
C ALA A 182 -20.65 -10.59 2.60
N GLY A 183 -21.38 -9.50 2.85
CA GLY A 183 -22.72 -9.49 3.45
C GLY A 183 -23.89 -9.91 2.52
N GLY A 184 -23.62 -10.38 1.30
CA GLY A 184 -24.66 -10.80 0.34
C GLY A 184 -25.48 -12.03 0.78
N GLU A 185 -26.73 -12.12 0.31
CA GLU A 185 -27.82 -12.99 0.82
C GLU A 185 -27.62 -14.52 0.72
N GLU A 186 -26.59 -15.01 0.02
CA GLU A 186 -26.41 -16.46 -0.22
C GLU A 186 -25.24 -17.04 0.60
N LYS A 187 -25.51 -17.44 1.86
CA LYS A 187 -24.48 -17.98 2.76
C LYS A 187 -24.37 -19.52 2.71
N ARG A 188 -23.31 -20.03 2.09
CA ARG A 188 -22.74 -21.37 2.39
C ARG A 188 -21.34 -21.31 3.02
N GLU A 189 -20.57 -20.25 2.77
CA GLU A 189 -19.21 -20.06 3.33
C GLU A 189 -19.07 -18.63 3.88
N SER A 190 -18.32 -18.45 4.96
CA SER A 190 -18.03 -17.14 5.57
C SER A 190 -16.65 -16.64 5.18
N PHE A 191 -16.54 -15.35 4.85
CA PHE A 191 -15.25 -14.74 4.58
C PHE A 191 -14.43 -14.64 5.88
N ASP A 192 -13.17 -15.10 5.89
CA ASP A 192 -12.31 -14.99 7.07
C ASP A 192 -11.73 -13.57 7.21
N PHE A 193 -12.32 -12.79 8.12
CA PHE A 193 -11.88 -11.42 8.41
C PHE A 193 -10.67 -11.32 9.36
N ARG A 194 -10.17 -12.42 9.95
CA ARG A 194 -9.07 -12.37 10.94
C ARG A 194 -7.83 -11.67 10.42
N PRO A 195 -7.32 -11.95 9.19
CA PRO A 195 -6.11 -11.32 8.68
C PRO A 195 -6.22 -9.80 8.55
N ILE A 196 -7.30 -9.31 7.95
CA ILE A 196 -7.51 -7.87 7.77
C ILE A 196 -7.81 -7.18 9.12
N ALA A 197 -8.54 -7.81 10.03
CA ALA A 197 -8.78 -7.28 11.37
C ALA A 197 -7.47 -7.11 12.16
N ARG A 198 -6.60 -8.13 12.14
CA ARG A 198 -5.28 -8.08 12.77
C ARG A 198 -4.37 -7.03 12.13
N LEU A 199 -4.41 -6.88 10.80
CA LEU A 199 -3.68 -5.83 10.09
C LEU A 199 -4.18 -4.43 10.47
N MET A 200 -5.49 -4.20 10.46
CA MET A 200 -6.08 -2.92 10.85
C MET A 200 -5.78 -2.56 12.30
N ARG A 201 -5.80 -3.54 13.22
CA ARG A 201 -5.37 -3.33 14.61
C ARG A 201 -3.92 -2.85 14.68
N LYS A 202 -2.99 -3.52 13.98
CA LYS A 202 -1.58 -3.12 13.93
C LYS A 202 -1.41 -1.72 13.33
N ILE A 203 -2.13 -1.38 12.27
CA ILE A 203 -2.11 -0.04 11.66
C ILE A 203 -2.53 1.03 12.67
N LEU A 204 -3.62 0.82 13.42
CA LEU A 204 -4.06 1.80 14.42
C LEU A 204 -3.12 1.87 15.63
N GLN A 205 -2.54 0.75 16.06
CA GLN A 205 -1.51 0.74 17.11
C GLN A 205 -0.32 1.63 16.73
N LEU A 206 0.21 1.46 15.50
CA LEU A 206 1.30 2.30 14.99
C LEU A 206 0.87 3.77 14.84
N ASN A 207 -0.35 4.01 14.36
CA ASN A 207 -0.88 5.36 14.23
C ASN A 207 -0.95 6.09 15.58
N TYR A 208 -1.50 5.46 16.62
CA TYR A 208 -1.60 6.09 17.93
C TYR A 208 -0.23 6.22 18.60
N GLY A 209 0.66 5.24 18.43
CA GLY A 209 2.05 5.37 18.86
C GLY A 209 2.77 6.55 18.21
N TYR A 210 2.55 6.78 16.91
CA TYR A 210 3.07 7.95 16.18
C TYR A 210 2.55 9.25 16.79
N TRP A 211 1.23 9.42 16.90
CA TRP A 211 0.66 10.67 17.41
C TRP A 211 0.99 10.96 18.88
N LEU A 212 1.15 9.93 19.71
CA LEU A 212 1.61 10.09 21.10
C LEU A 212 3.09 10.44 21.22
N GLY A 213 3.86 10.28 20.13
CA GLY A 213 5.25 10.70 20.05
C GLY A 213 5.44 12.13 19.52
N GLU A 214 4.37 12.76 19.01
CA GLU A 214 4.34 14.17 18.64
C GLU A 214 4.05 15.04 19.89
N GLU A 215 4.12 16.37 19.74
CA GLU A 215 3.75 17.30 20.81
C GLU A 215 2.23 17.29 21.08
N ASP A 216 1.84 17.36 22.36
CA ASP A 216 0.41 17.42 22.71
C ASP A 216 -0.12 18.82 22.40
N PRO A 217 -1.08 18.96 21.46
CA PRO A 217 -1.54 20.26 21.00
C PRO A 217 -2.31 21.04 22.08
N LEU A 218 -2.92 20.35 23.06
CA LEU A 218 -3.75 21.00 24.06
C LEU A 218 -2.92 21.76 25.10
N PRO A 219 -1.95 21.16 25.81
CA PRO A 219 -1.07 21.88 26.73
C PRO A 219 -0.29 23.00 26.04
N TRP A 220 0.22 22.76 24.83
CA TRP A 220 0.93 23.77 24.05
C TRP A 220 0.03 24.99 23.80
N PHE A 221 -1.22 24.77 23.39
CA PHE A 221 -2.16 25.85 23.16
C PHE A 221 -2.52 26.59 24.45
N GLU A 222 -2.83 25.88 25.54
CA GLU A 222 -3.15 26.47 26.85
C GLU A 222 -2.01 27.37 27.36
N GLU A 223 -0.75 26.96 27.16
CA GLU A 223 0.44 27.75 27.52
C GLU A 223 0.57 29.03 26.68
N GLN A 224 0.34 28.95 25.36
CA GLN A 224 0.48 30.11 24.47
C GLN A 224 -0.70 31.09 24.53
N CYS A 225 -1.90 30.62 24.89
CA CYS A 225 -3.13 31.42 24.89
C CYS A 225 -3.29 32.31 26.13
N GLY A 226 -2.85 31.83 27.30
CA GLY A 226 -3.07 32.54 28.57
C GLY A 226 -4.55 32.93 28.80
N GLU A 227 -4.80 34.11 29.36
CA GLU A 227 -6.16 34.62 29.65
C GLU A 227 -6.92 35.09 28.38
N TYR A 228 -6.25 35.25 27.24
CA TYR A 228 -6.84 35.80 26.01
C TYR A 228 -7.87 34.86 25.35
N CYS A 229 -7.93 33.60 25.79
CA CYS A 229 -8.72 32.54 25.16
C CYS A 229 -9.87 32.04 26.04
N ALA A 230 -10.21 32.75 27.12
CA ALA A 230 -11.26 32.37 28.07
C ALA A 230 -12.65 32.18 27.42
N ASP A 231 -12.94 32.89 26.32
CA ASP A 231 -14.18 32.77 25.55
C ASP A 231 -14.04 31.90 24.26
N TRP A 232 -12.89 31.27 24.05
CA TRP A 232 -12.56 30.61 22.79
C TRP A 232 -13.00 29.14 22.79
N GLN A 233 -13.85 28.73 21.83
CA GLN A 233 -14.32 27.33 21.69
C GLN A 233 -13.24 26.34 21.19
N ALA A 234 -11.97 26.71 21.30
CA ALA A 234 -10.82 25.92 20.92
C ALA A 234 -10.66 24.64 21.76
N GLY A 235 -11.00 24.70 23.06
CA GLY A 235 -10.81 23.60 24.02
C GLY A 235 -11.42 22.26 23.57
N PRO A 236 -12.72 22.20 23.23
CA PRO A 236 -13.34 20.97 22.72
C PRO A 236 -12.72 20.44 21.42
N LEU A 237 -12.26 21.32 20.53
CA LEU A 237 -11.65 20.94 19.25
C LEU A 237 -10.25 20.34 19.45
N LEU A 238 -9.42 20.96 20.29
CA LEU A 238 -8.09 20.48 20.66
C LEU A 238 -8.15 19.23 21.53
N SER A 239 -9.16 19.11 22.40
CA SER A 239 -9.42 17.90 23.17
C SER A 239 -9.57 16.67 22.28
N ALA A 240 -10.18 16.80 21.10
CA ALA A 240 -10.38 15.70 20.14
C ALA A 240 -9.08 15.12 19.55
N ILE A 241 -7.98 15.89 19.59
CA ILE A 241 -6.66 15.48 19.09
C ILE A 241 -5.58 15.42 20.20
N SER A 242 -5.96 15.66 21.45
CA SER A 242 -5.07 15.60 22.62
C SER A 242 -4.50 14.20 22.86
N HIS A 243 -3.38 14.12 23.60
CA HIS A 243 -2.83 12.82 24.01
C HIS A 243 -3.82 12.04 24.89
N ALA A 244 -4.58 12.71 25.76
CA ALA A 244 -5.60 12.05 26.57
C ALA A 244 -6.63 11.32 25.69
N ARG A 245 -7.08 11.96 24.61
CA ARG A 245 -8.02 11.36 23.65
C ARG A 245 -7.39 10.23 22.84
N ILE A 246 -6.15 10.39 22.38
CA ILE A 246 -5.45 9.33 21.65
C ILE A 246 -5.22 8.10 22.53
N ARG A 247 -4.83 8.29 23.81
CA ARG A 247 -4.72 7.19 24.79
C ARG A 247 -6.05 6.47 25.02
N SER A 248 -7.16 7.23 25.08
CA SER A 248 -8.49 6.62 25.16
C SER A 248 -8.81 5.73 23.95
N HIS A 249 -8.47 6.17 22.74
CA HIS A 249 -8.61 5.36 21.53
C HIS A 249 -7.70 4.13 21.53
N GLN A 250 -6.46 4.26 22.01
CA GLN A 250 -5.54 3.14 22.16
C GLN A 250 -6.07 2.08 23.14
N GLN A 251 -6.56 2.50 24.31
CA GLN A 251 -7.18 1.58 25.28
C GLN A 251 -8.44 0.91 24.72
N ALA A 252 -9.27 1.66 23.98
CA ALA A 252 -10.43 1.09 23.31
C ALA A 252 -10.01 0.02 22.29
N LEU A 253 -8.96 0.26 21.52
CA LEU A 253 -8.40 -0.70 20.56
C LEU A 253 -7.89 -1.99 21.23
N GLU A 254 -7.21 -1.87 22.37
CA GLU A 254 -6.68 -3.01 23.14
C GLU A 254 -7.77 -3.93 23.68
N ARG A 255 -8.96 -3.37 23.98
CA ARG A 255 -10.12 -4.14 24.47
C ARG A 255 -10.87 -4.89 23.38
N ILE A 256 -10.57 -4.66 22.09
CA ILE A 256 -11.27 -5.34 20.99
C ILE A 256 -10.68 -6.74 20.79
N THR A 257 -11.50 -7.76 21.03
CA THR A 257 -11.19 -9.15 20.69
C THR A 257 -11.43 -9.40 19.20
N VAL A 258 -10.39 -9.86 18.50
CA VAL A 258 -10.44 -10.17 17.05
C VAL A 258 -10.53 -11.66 16.79
N ASP A 259 -10.04 -12.49 17.71
CA ASP A 259 -9.91 -13.93 17.45
C ASP A 259 -11.23 -14.69 17.72
N ASP A 260 -12.08 -14.18 18.62
CA ASP A 260 -13.39 -14.77 18.94
C ASP A 260 -14.46 -14.43 17.89
N ASP A 261 -14.56 -13.16 17.51
CA ASP A 261 -15.46 -12.65 16.47
C ASP A 261 -14.71 -11.66 15.57
N PRO A 262 -14.09 -12.15 14.47
CA PRO A 262 -13.24 -11.33 13.62
C PRO A 262 -13.97 -10.22 12.88
N LEU A 263 -15.23 -10.45 12.51
CA LEU A 263 -16.03 -9.45 11.81
C LEU A 263 -16.46 -8.35 12.78
N ALA A 264 -17.04 -8.70 13.92
CA ALA A 264 -17.45 -7.71 14.91
C ALA A 264 -16.22 -6.94 15.48
N GLY A 265 -15.09 -7.63 15.64
CA GLY A 265 -13.82 -7.01 16.01
C GLY A 265 -13.35 -5.99 14.96
N LEU A 266 -13.36 -6.36 13.68
CA LEU A 266 -13.03 -5.45 12.59
C LEU A 266 -13.95 -4.23 12.54
N GLU A 267 -15.28 -4.43 12.66
CA GLU A 267 -16.25 -3.34 12.65
C GLU A 267 -15.97 -2.31 13.76
N LYS A 268 -15.68 -2.78 14.98
CA LYS A 268 -15.29 -1.91 16.11
C LYS A 268 -13.97 -1.18 15.84
N ILE A 269 -12.97 -1.86 15.28
CA ILE A 269 -11.69 -1.25 14.90
C ILE A 269 -11.92 -0.11 13.90
N LEU A 270 -12.79 -0.32 12.90
CA LEU A 270 -13.06 0.66 11.86
C LEU A 270 -13.82 1.90 12.36
N GLN A 271 -14.45 1.86 13.54
CA GLN A 271 -15.05 3.06 14.17
C GLN A 271 -14.01 4.02 14.75
N LEU A 272 -12.80 3.53 15.04
CA LEU A 272 -11.74 4.35 15.61
C LEU A 272 -11.10 5.25 14.53
N PRO A 273 -10.57 6.45 14.91
CA PRO A 273 -9.98 7.37 13.95
C PRO A 273 -8.64 6.84 13.42
N ALA A 274 -8.51 6.79 12.09
CA ALA A 274 -7.26 6.47 11.41
C ALA A 274 -6.41 7.73 11.19
N HIS A 275 -5.20 7.58 10.64
CA HIS A 275 -4.26 8.69 10.46
C HIS A 275 -4.89 9.90 9.75
N MET A 276 -5.50 9.69 8.58
CA MET A 276 -6.13 10.77 7.82
C MET A 276 -7.36 11.38 8.50
N ASP A 277 -8.02 10.66 9.42
CA ASP A 277 -9.11 11.23 10.21
C ASP A 277 -8.53 12.26 11.20
N ILE A 278 -7.41 11.94 11.86
CA ILE A 278 -6.70 12.84 12.79
C ILE A 278 -6.09 14.03 12.04
N VAL A 279 -5.42 13.81 10.90
CA VAL A 279 -4.88 14.90 10.06
C VAL A 279 -5.95 15.91 9.65
N ARG A 280 -7.18 15.45 9.35
CA ARG A 280 -8.30 16.35 9.03
C ARG A 280 -8.73 17.16 10.23
N LEU A 281 -8.79 16.56 11.43
CA LEU A 281 -9.07 17.31 12.65
C LEU A 281 -8.05 18.44 12.87
N TYR A 282 -6.75 18.15 12.75
CA TYR A 282 -5.70 19.17 12.81
C TYR A 282 -5.89 20.28 11.78
N ARG A 283 -6.20 19.93 10.53
CA ARG A 283 -6.39 20.89 9.44
C ARG A 283 -7.63 21.78 9.65
N ASP A 284 -8.69 21.23 10.21
CA ASP A 284 -9.96 21.92 10.35
C ASP A 284 -9.95 22.89 11.55
N ILE A 285 -9.07 22.70 12.53
CA ILE A 285 -9.00 23.54 13.73
C ILE A 285 -8.78 25.02 13.39
N PRO A 286 -7.75 25.43 12.62
CA PRO A 286 -7.54 26.84 12.28
C PRO A 286 -8.73 27.55 11.63
N GLY A 287 -9.57 26.83 10.87
CA GLY A 287 -10.77 27.40 10.24
C GLY A 287 -12.00 27.44 11.15
N LYS A 288 -11.92 26.84 12.35
CA LYS A 288 -12.97 26.80 13.37
C LYS A 288 -12.60 27.61 14.63
N LEU A 289 -11.39 28.15 14.68
CA LEU A 289 -10.91 29.15 15.64
C LEU A 289 -11.31 30.56 15.20
#